data_AF-A0A8X6WFI2-F1
#
_entry.id   AF-A0A8X6WFI2-F1
#
_cell.length_a   1.000
_cell.length_b   1.000
_cell.length_c   1.000
_cell.angle_alpha   90.00
_cell.angle_beta   90.00
_cell.angle_gamma   90.00
#
_symmetry.space_group_name_H-M   'P 1'
#
loop_
_entity.id
_entity.type
_entity.pdbx_description
1 polymer ?
#
loop_
_entity_poly.entity_id
_entity_poly.type
_entity_poly.pdbx_seq_one_letter_code
_entity_poly.pdbx_strand_id
1 'polypeptide(L)'
;MERGEEDQSNLELYQSCKESDIVNYIKIQRIKWAGNVIRMNENRTTEKVFNVQPIVTRRKDRLNLRGIDGLEKYLAVLRTRYWRKLAGRRLAWKRLLEKTKAHLRRSSTEEKRSEYVHHVPNYIIALY
;
A
#
# COMPACT_ATOMS: atom_id res chain seq x y z
N MET A 1 1.98 26.50 -21.37
CA MET A 1 2.02 25.19 -22.04
C MET A 1 3.03 24.33 -21.27
N GLU A 2 2.61 23.65 -20.19
CA GLU A 2 3.55 22.93 -19.30
C GLU A 2 3.05 21.54 -18.84
N ARG A 3 1.85 21.10 -19.27
CA ARG A 3 1.26 19.82 -18.80
C ARG A 3 1.79 18.56 -19.49
N GLY A 4 2.49 18.68 -20.63
CA GLY A 4 2.93 17.52 -21.41
C GLY A 4 4.22 16.86 -20.89
N GLU A 5 5.08 17.62 -20.21
CA GLU A 5 6.38 17.11 -19.73
C GLU A 5 6.24 16.26 -18.45
N GLU A 6 5.28 16.62 -17.57
CA GLU A 6 4.98 15.85 -16.34
C GLU A 6 4.45 14.45 -16.65
N ASP A 7 3.58 14.31 -17.66
CA ASP A 7 2.96 13.03 -18.02
C ASP A 7 3.97 12.03 -18.63
N GLN A 8 4.89 12.53 -19.46
CA GLN A 8 5.96 11.72 -20.06
C GLN A 8 6.97 11.24 -19.01
N SER A 9 7.38 12.13 -18.10
CA SER A 9 8.30 11.81 -17.01
C SER A 9 7.70 10.81 -16.02
N ASN A 10 6.41 10.98 -15.68
CA ASN A 10 5.71 10.05 -14.82
C ASN A 10 5.58 8.67 -15.48
N LEU A 11 5.27 8.60 -16.78
CA LEU A 11 5.22 7.34 -17.52
C LEU A 11 6.57 6.61 -17.53
N GLU A 12 7.67 7.32 -17.72
CA GLU A 12 9.02 6.75 -17.63
C GLU A 12 9.36 6.25 -16.21
N LEU A 13 8.91 6.96 -15.17
CA LEU A 13 9.02 6.51 -13.79
C LEU A 13 8.22 5.22 -13.54
N TYR A 14 6.99 5.11 -14.06
CA TYR A 14 6.17 3.90 -13.96
C TYR A 14 6.73 2.72 -14.77
N GLN A 15 7.43 2.98 -15.88
CA GLN A 15 8.06 1.94 -16.70
C GLN A 15 9.36 1.42 -16.08
N SER A 16 10.20 2.32 -15.55
CA SER A 16 11.47 1.96 -14.90
C SER A 16 11.27 1.28 -13.54
N CYS A 17 10.25 1.70 -12.80
CA CYS A 17 9.84 1.04 -11.57
C CYS A 17 8.68 0.10 -11.85
N LYS A 18 8.93 -1.21 -11.84
CA LYS A 18 7.88 -2.24 -11.82
C LYS A 18 6.78 -1.80 -10.86
N GLU A 19 5.66 -1.32 -11.37
CA GLU A 19 4.72 -0.47 -10.63
C GLU A 19 4.18 -1.16 -9.36
N SER A 20 4.01 -2.49 -9.45
CA SER A 20 3.69 -3.37 -8.34
C SER A 20 4.68 -3.30 -7.16
N ASP A 21 5.98 -3.11 -7.41
CA ASP A 21 7.03 -3.15 -6.40
C ASP A 21 7.07 -1.86 -5.54
N ILE A 22 6.94 -0.68 -6.17
CA ILE A 22 6.89 0.60 -5.45
C ILE A 22 5.62 0.69 -4.59
N VAL A 23 4.46 0.37 -5.15
CA VAL A 23 3.20 0.45 -4.41
C VAL A 23 3.23 -0.49 -3.20
N ASN A 24 3.80 -1.68 -3.36
CA ASN A 24 3.97 -2.65 -2.27
C ASN A 24 5.00 -2.18 -1.24
N TYR A 25 6.10 -1.59 -1.67
CA TYR A 25 7.09 -0.98 -0.80
C TYR A 25 6.46 0.12 0.06
N ILE A 26 5.71 1.05 -0.54
CA ILE A 26 5.01 2.13 0.16
C ILE A 26 4.01 1.56 1.18
N LYS A 27 3.24 0.53 0.83
CA LYS A 27 2.30 -0.15 1.75
C LYS A 27 3.03 -0.73 2.97
N ILE A 28 4.17 -1.40 2.76
CA ILE A 28 4.98 -1.97 3.84
C ILE A 28 5.54 -0.87 4.76
N GLN A 29 6.08 0.21 4.18
CA GLN A 29 6.63 1.32 4.96
C GLN A 29 5.56 2.02 5.79
N ARG A 30 4.34 2.17 5.27
CA ARG A 30 3.20 2.71 6.03
C ARG A 30 2.85 1.85 7.25
N ILE A 31 2.83 0.52 7.13
CA ILE A 31 2.61 -0.36 8.29
C ILE A 31 3.76 -0.23 9.29
N LYS A 32 5.02 -0.21 8.83
CA LYS A 32 6.16 -0.01 9.73
C LYS A 32 6.05 1.30 10.51
N TRP A 33 5.78 2.40 9.81
CA TRP A 33 5.62 3.72 10.39
C TRP A 33 4.46 3.77 11.38
N ALA A 34 3.28 3.23 11.04
CA ALA A 34 2.14 3.20 11.95
C ALA A 34 2.44 2.46 13.26
N GLY A 35 3.14 1.32 13.18
CA GLY A 35 3.58 0.62 14.39
C GLY A 35 4.57 1.43 15.21
N ASN A 36 5.43 2.20 14.55
CA ASN A 36 6.36 3.09 15.23
C ASN A 36 5.62 4.22 15.94
N VAL A 37 4.65 4.87 15.28
CA VAL A 37 3.83 5.95 15.84
C VAL A 37 3.08 5.48 17.10
N ILE A 38 2.44 4.31 17.06
CA ILE A 38 1.72 3.75 18.23
C ILE A 38 2.65 3.44 19.42
N ARG A 39 3.95 3.23 19.17
CA ARG A 39 4.94 2.97 20.22
C ARG A 39 5.76 4.21 20.61
N MET A 40 5.55 5.33 19.92
CA MET A 40 6.10 6.60 20.36
C MET A 40 5.37 7.03 21.63
N ASN A 41 6.09 7.67 22.56
CA ASN A 41 5.51 8.15 23.80
C ASN A 41 4.39 9.19 23.51
N GLU A 42 3.29 9.14 24.26
CA GLU A 42 1.99 9.81 23.97
C GLU A 42 2.08 11.35 23.88
N ASN A 43 3.17 11.92 24.38
CA ASN A 43 3.38 13.37 24.41
C ASN A 43 3.92 13.97 23.11
N ARG A 44 4.15 13.18 22.06
CA ARG A 44 4.70 13.68 20.79
C ARG A 44 3.61 14.15 19.83
N THR A 45 3.80 15.32 19.24
CA THR A 45 2.93 15.94 18.22
C THR A 45 2.52 14.97 17.11
N THR A 46 3.41 14.03 16.74
CA THR A 46 3.15 13.01 15.72
C THR A 46 1.97 12.10 16.05
N GLU A 47 1.81 11.65 17.29
CA GLU A 47 0.67 10.81 17.67
C GLU A 47 -0.62 11.61 17.70
N LYS A 48 -0.57 12.84 18.22
CA LYS A 48 -1.73 13.75 18.23
C LYS A 48 -2.22 14.01 16.81
N VAL A 49 -1.34 14.38 15.90
CA VAL A 49 -1.67 14.60 14.47
C VAL A 49 -2.16 13.30 13.81
N PHE A 50 -1.60 12.16 14.16
CA PHE A 50 -2.04 10.86 13.67
C PHE A 50 -3.46 10.53 14.13
N ASN A 51 -3.81 10.77 15.39
CA ASN A 51 -5.12 10.44 15.95
C ASN A 51 -6.20 11.48 15.65
N VAL A 52 -5.82 12.70 15.25
CA VAL A 52 -6.78 13.75 14.90
C VAL A 52 -7.60 13.32 13.69
N GLN A 53 -8.92 13.25 13.89
CA GLN A 53 -9.88 13.14 12.81
C GLN A 53 -10.37 14.55 12.44
N PRO A 54 -9.91 15.14 11.34
CA PRO A 54 -10.45 16.43 10.90
C PRO A 54 -11.92 16.24 10.51
N ILE A 55 -12.79 17.10 11.05
CA ILE A 55 -14.26 17.08 10.90
C ILE A 55 -14.71 17.35 9.45
N VAL A 56 -13.83 17.88 8.59
CA VAL A 56 -14.20 18.35 7.26
C VAL A 56 -14.13 17.24 6.21
N THR A 57 -15.24 17.01 5.51
CA THR A 57 -15.32 16.16 4.31
C THR A 57 -14.47 16.78 3.20
N ARG A 58 -13.34 16.14 2.84
CA ARG A 58 -12.46 16.62 1.77
C ARG A 58 -12.93 16.16 0.40
N ARG A 59 -12.63 16.95 -0.63
CA ARG A 59 -12.98 16.66 -2.03
C ARG A 59 -12.30 15.37 -2.52
N LYS A 60 -13.03 14.62 -3.35
CA LYS A 60 -12.78 13.24 -3.81
C LYS A 60 -11.58 13.11 -4.76
N ASP A 61 -11.15 14.22 -5.33
CA ASP A 61 -10.14 14.40 -6.38
C ASP A 61 -8.70 14.49 -5.84
N ARG A 62 -8.48 14.75 -4.54
CA ARG A 62 -7.16 14.58 -3.93
C ARG A 62 -6.95 13.13 -3.52
N LEU A 63 -5.86 12.53 -4.01
CA LEU A 63 -5.30 11.26 -3.53
C LEU A 63 -5.47 11.17 -2.00
N ASN A 64 -6.01 10.04 -1.56
CA ASN A 64 -6.51 9.84 -0.19
C ASN A 64 -5.36 9.99 0.83
N LEU A 65 -5.09 11.22 1.26
CA LEU A 65 -3.97 11.59 2.15
C LEU A 65 -4.24 11.22 3.61
N ARG A 66 -5.42 10.67 3.92
CA ARG A 66 -5.71 10.09 5.24
C ARG A 66 -4.91 8.79 5.34
N GLY A 67 -3.64 8.93 5.74
CA GLY A 67 -2.68 7.84 5.79
C GLY A 67 -3.18 6.62 6.58
N ILE A 68 -4.04 6.87 7.57
CA ILE A 68 -4.73 5.82 8.35
C ILE A 68 -5.78 5.09 7.52
N ASP A 69 -6.66 5.78 6.79
CA ASP A 69 -7.72 5.12 6.02
C ASP A 69 -7.13 4.18 4.95
N GLY A 70 -6.04 4.60 4.31
CA GLY A 70 -5.30 3.75 3.38
C GLY A 70 -4.68 2.52 4.05
N LEU A 71 -4.13 2.70 5.26
CA LEU A 71 -3.61 1.62 6.09
C LEU A 71 -4.72 0.66 6.55
N GLU A 72 -5.87 1.18 6.99
CA GLU A 72 -7.00 0.40 7.50
C GLU A 72 -7.66 -0.42 6.40
N LYS A 73 -7.88 0.17 5.22
CA LYS A 73 -8.33 -0.59 4.04
C LYS A 73 -7.38 -1.74 3.73
N TYR A 74 -6.08 -1.48 3.80
CA TYR A 74 -5.06 -2.49 3.51
C TYR A 74 -4.99 -3.59 4.59
N LEU A 75 -5.11 -3.23 5.86
CA LEU A 75 -5.16 -4.20 6.97
C LEU A 75 -6.47 -4.99 6.97
N ALA A 76 -7.57 -4.43 6.47
CA ALA A 76 -8.83 -5.12 6.26
C ALA A 76 -8.69 -6.25 5.23
N VAL A 77 -7.97 -6.02 4.12
CA VAL A 77 -7.62 -7.09 3.15
C VAL A 77 -6.83 -8.22 3.84
N LEU A 78 -5.91 -7.87 4.74
CA LEU A 78 -5.14 -8.84 5.53
C LEU A 78 -5.93 -9.47 6.69
N ARG A 79 -7.23 -9.18 6.81
CA ARG A 79 -8.15 -9.62 7.87
C ARG A 79 -7.64 -9.30 9.28
N THR A 80 -6.89 -8.22 9.43
CA THR A 80 -6.29 -7.83 10.72
C THR A 80 -7.16 -6.78 11.39
N ARG A 81 -7.91 -7.20 12.40
CA ARG A 81 -8.68 -6.30 13.29
C ARG A 81 -7.82 -5.88 14.49
N TYR A 82 -8.20 -4.77 15.14
CA TYR A 82 -7.54 -4.26 16.35
C TYR A 82 -6.02 -4.02 16.19
N TRP A 83 -5.62 -3.57 15.00
CA TRP A 83 -4.21 -3.44 14.62
C TRP A 83 -3.43 -2.48 15.52
N ARG A 84 -4.08 -1.47 16.12
CA ARG A 84 -3.45 -0.56 17.10
C ARG A 84 -2.95 -1.30 18.35
N LYS A 85 -3.74 -2.23 18.88
CA LYS A 85 -3.32 -3.09 20.02
C LYS A 85 -2.18 -4.04 19.61
N LEU A 86 -2.22 -4.55 18.38
CA LEU A 86 -1.14 -5.37 17.83
C LEU A 86 0.15 -4.55 17.60
N ALA A 87 0.03 -3.30 17.18
CA ALA A 87 1.14 -2.39 16.95
C ALA A 87 1.94 -2.09 18.22
N GLY A 88 1.28 -2.02 19.38
CA GLY A 88 1.96 -1.92 20.68
C GLY A 88 2.87 -3.12 20.97
N ARG A 89 2.55 -4.31 20.44
CA ARG A 89 3.33 -5.54 20.65
C ARG A 89 4.35 -5.75 19.53
N ARG A 90 5.63 -5.46 19.79
CA ARG A 90 6.72 -5.50 18.78
C ARG A 90 6.80 -6.82 18.00
N LEU A 91 6.72 -7.97 18.68
CA LEU A 91 6.77 -9.29 18.04
C LEU A 91 5.53 -9.58 17.19
N ALA A 92 4.34 -9.23 17.69
CA ALA A 92 3.09 -9.41 16.94
C ALA A 92 3.07 -8.53 15.68
N TRP A 93 3.55 -7.29 15.81
CA TRP A 93 3.69 -6.37 14.68
C TRP A 93 4.69 -6.86 13.63
N LYS A 94 5.82 -7.44 14.06
CA LYS A 94 6.80 -8.04 13.14
C LYS A 94 6.19 -9.21 12.36
N ARG A 95 5.45 -10.10 13.03
CA ARG A 95 4.75 -11.22 12.38
C ARG A 95 3.73 -10.73 11.35
N LEU A 96 2.99 -9.66 11.67
CA LEU A 96 2.07 -9.04 10.72
C LEU A 96 2.79 -8.53 9.48
N LEU A 97 3.92 -7.83 9.64
CA LEU A 97 4.72 -7.33 8.52
C LEU A 97 5.24 -8.46 7.62
N GLU A 98 5.66 -9.59 8.18
CA GLU A 98 6.09 -10.74 7.36
C GLU A 98 4.91 -11.38 6.62
N LYS A 99 3.74 -11.51 7.27
CA LYS A 99 2.50 -11.95 6.61
C LYS A 99 2.11 -11.02 5.46
N THR A 100 2.23 -9.72 5.66
CA THR A 100 1.98 -8.68 4.66
C THR A 100 2.90 -8.84 3.45
N LYS A 101 4.22 -8.93 3.66
CA LYS A 101 5.19 -9.14 2.56
C LYS A 101 4.85 -10.39 1.75
N ALA A 102 4.51 -11.49 2.42
CA ALA A 102 4.11 -12.73 1.75
C ALA A 102 2.84 -12.58 0.91
N HIS A 103 1.86 -11.81 1.39
CA HIS A 103 0.64 -11.50 0.65
C HIS A 103 0.91 -10.63 -0.58
N LEU A 104 1.72 -9.58 -0.43
CA LEU A 104 2.09 -8.68 -1.54
C LEU A 104 2.92 -9.38 -2.61
N ARG A 105 3.80 -10.30 -2.19
CA ARG A 105 4.56 -11.11 -3.14
C ARG A 105 3.64 -11.98 -4.00
N ARG A 106 2.59 -12.57 -3.41
CA ARG A 106 1.57 -13.36 -4.13
C ARG A 106 0.72 -12.52 -5.08
N SER A 107 0.21 -11.37 -4.63
CA SER A 107 -0.61 -10.50 -5.49
C SER A 107 0.18 -10.01 -6.72
N SER A 108 1.46 -9.68 -6.53
CA SER A 108 2.35 -9.28 -7.65
C SER A 108 2.63 -10.41 -8.63
N THR A 109 2.50 -11.68 -8.21
CA THR A 109 2.67 -12.85 -9.09
C THR A 109 1.37 -13.21 -9.80
N GLU A 110 0.22 -13.02 -9.14
CA GLU A 110 -1.11 -13.25 -9.72
C GLU A 110 -1.49 -12.19 -10.77
N GLU A 111 -1.18 -10.91 -10.53
CA GLU A 111 -1.36 -9.83 -11.54
C GLU A 111 -0.55 -10.12 -12.81
N LYS A 112 0.72 -10.49 -12.66
CA LYS A 112 1.56 -10.89 -13.80
C LYS A 112 0.99 -12.09 -14.54
N ARG A 113 0.55 -13.13 -13.82
CA ARG A 113 -0.08 -14.32 -14.43
C ARG A 113 -1.35 -13.96 -15.22
N SER A 114 -2.17 -13.04 -14.72
CA SER A 114 -3.37 -12.57 -15.40
C SER A 114 -3.05 -11.73 -16.65
N GLU A 115 -2.04 -10.86 -16.55
CA GLU A 115 -1.53 -10.07 -17.69
C GLU A 115 -0.98 -10.97 -18.79
N TYR A 116 -0.23 -12.02 -18.43
CA TYR A 116 0.20 -13.05 -19.37
C TYR A 116 -0.98 -13.77 -20.02
N VAL A 117 -1.98 -14.23 -19.26
CA VAL A 117 -3.16 -14.94 -19.81
C VAL A 117 -3.98 -14.08 -20.78
N HIS A 118 -4.07 -12.77 -20.56
CA HIS A 118 -4.77 -11.85 -21.47
C HIS A 118 -3.90 -11.38 -22.66
N HIS A 119 -2.57 -11.49 -22.57
CA HIS A 119 -1.64 -11.13 -23.64
C HIS A 119 -1.11 -12.35 -24.42
N VAL A 120 -1.43 -13.60 -24.02
CA VAL A 120 -1.17 -14.77 -24.85
C VAL A 120 -2.09 -14.68 -26.08
N PRO A 121 -1.54 -14.50 -27.28
CA PRO A 121 -2.38 -14.49 -28.46
C PRO A 121 -2.99 -15.90 -28.63
N ASN A 122 -4.25 -15.96 -29.04
CA ASN A 122 -5.06 -17.18 -29.15
C ASN A 122 -4.46 -18.34 -29.98
N TYR A 123 -3.26 -18.19 -30.55
CA TYR A 123 -2.57 -19.24 -31.30
C TYR A 123 -1.80 -20.27 -30.44
N ILE A 124 -1.54 -20.01 -29.14
CA ILE A 124 -0.79 -20.99 -28.29
C ILE A 124 -1.71 -22.06 -27.66
N ILE A 125 -3.00 -21.79 -27.49
CA ILE A 125 -3.96 -22.73 -26.86
C ILE A 125 -4.44 -23.81 -27.86
N ALA A 126 -4.08 -23.72 -29.14
CA ALA A 126 -4.52 -24.63 -30.21
C ALA A 126 -3.54 -25.78 -30.53
N LEU A 127 -2.62 -26.14 -29.62
CA LEU A 127 -1.65 -27.23 -29.81
C LEU A 127 -1.75 -28.39 -28.80
N TYR A 128 -2.93 -28.61 -28.22
CA TYR A 128 -3.27 -29.86 -27.53
C TYR A 128 -4.63 -30.36 -27.94
#